data_AF-W7FEN9-F1
#
_entry.id   AF-W7FEN9-F1
#
_cell.length_a   1.000
_cell.length_b   1.000
_cell.length_c   1.000
_cell.angle_alpha   90.00
_cell.angle_beta   90.00
_cell.angle_gamma   90.00
#
_symmetry.space_group_name_H-M   'P 1'
#
loop_
_entity.id
_entity.type
_entity.pdbx_description
1 polymer ?
#
loop_
_entity_poly.entity_id
_entity_poly.type
_entity_poly.pdbx_seq_one_letter_code
_entity_poly.pdbx_strand_id
1 'polypeptide(L)'
;MEKGNPSKSNENYKNLVDCYYLLLKKFKTKSSYVIDEFLIKENKESNGTLTIYEDVNIVSFSYLILSMIDSNYDVINKINILNVQNANDIIKALCFYMDNVQISDILKKNTKPIRKKDTNIQKNNKTSLKKKETKPNNNAQEEKNNDIIKKNTCNIKSLNLFNSNIDINGIIFLSKSLYDNKYSKLENLSIDCISMDMDCIKYLSLSLCNYNNLKTLSLQYCNLNDDSIKYIIDIVIYLNSSLYSLNICGNKFTEKGMCALFESFSLNSSLNIVDASYNMFILKDSFVDALHKIIQSETNISNISLTGNFIDDNNLSKINEAMNFNKSISILKLPNE
;
A
#
# COMPACT_ATOMS: atom_id res chain seq x y z
N MET A 1 -49.31 -37.45 -16.18
CA MET A 1 -48.86 -36.52 -17.24
C MET A 1 -48.85 -35.13 -16.60
N GLU A 2 -47.71 -34.70 -16.07
CA GLU A 2 -46.81 -33.72 -16.74
C GLU A 2 -47.59 -32.44 -17.12
N LYS A 3 -47.27 -31.22 -16.65
CA LYS A 3 -45.99 -30.53 -16.40
C LYS A 3 -46.23 -29.47 -15.30
N GLY A 4 -45.34 -29.19 -14.36
CA GLY A 4 -44.04 -28.53 -14.59
C GLY A 4 -44.12 -27.04 -14.17
N ASN A 5 -43.79 -26.81 -12.90
CA ASN A 5 -43.51 -25.58 -12.15
C ASN A 5 -42.65 -24.51 -12.90
N PRO A 6 -42.33 -23.31 -12.34
CA PRO A 6 -43.15 -22.21 -11.83
C PRO A 6 -42.54 -20.83 -12.21
N SER A 7 -43.00 -19.77 -11.53
CA SER A 7 -42.26 -18.56 -11.15
C SER A 7 -41.79 -17.58 -12.24
N LYS A 8 -42.68 -16.62 -12.53
CA LYS A 8 -42.29 -15.21 -12.62
C LYS A 8 -41.82 -14.74 -11.24
N SER A 9 -40.52 -14.60 -11.04
CA SER A 9 -39.96 -13.68 -10.05
C SER A 9 -38.47 -13.55 -10.31
N ASN A 10 -38.02 -12.34 -10.62
CA ASN A 10 -36.79 -11.71 -10.12
C ASN A 10 -36.42 -10.56 -11.06
N GLU A 11 -37.13 -9.45 -10.90
CA GLU A 11 -36.58 -8.14 -11.23
C GLU A 11 -35.48 -7.81 -10.22
N ASN A 12 -34.46 -7.06 -10.67
CA ASN A 12 -33.25 -6.63 -9.97
C ASN A 12 -32.07 -7.60 -9.93
N TYR A 13 -31.73 -8.12 -11.11
CA TYR A 13 -30.41 -8.66 -11.34
C TYR A 13 -29.46 -7.62 -11.99
N LYS A 14 -28.18 -7.67 -11.58
CA LYS A 14 -27.06 -8.08 -12.47
C LYS A 14 -26.04 -7.08 -13.06
N ASN A 15 -26.05 -5.77 -12.87
CA ASN A 15 -25.16 -4.94 -13.74
C ASN A 15 -23.63 -5.14 -13.60
N LEU A 16 -23.06 -5.56 -12.45
CA LEU A 16 -21.61 -5.87 -12.34
C LEU A 16 -21.31 -7.37 -12.35
N VAL A 17 -22.16 -8.18 -11.71
CA VAL A 17 -22.11 -9.64 -11.76
C VAL A 17 -22.23 -10.12 -13.21
N ASP A 18 -23.04 -9.49 -14.07
CA ASP A 18 -23.07 -9.81 -15.49
C ASP A 18 -21.82 -9.35 -16.23
N CYS A 19 -21.24 -8.19 -15.91
CA CYS A 19 -19.95 -7.79 -16.50
C CYS A 19 -18.84 -8.80 -16.14
N TYR A 20 -18.84 -9.28 -14.90
CA TYR A 20 -17.98 -10.32 -14.36
C TYR A 20 -18.23 -11.68 -15.05
N TYR A 21 -19.48 -12.13 -15.15
CA TYR A 21 -19.85 -13.36 -15.87
C TYR A 21 -19.60 -13.26 -17.38
N LEU A 22 -19.72 -12.08 -18.00
CA LEU A 22 -19.41 -11.84 -19.41
C LEU A 22 -17.90 -11.83 -19.66
N LEU A 23 -17.09 -11.28 -18.74
CA LEU A 23 -15.64 -11.38 -18.77
C LEU A 23 -15.20 -12.85 -18.59
N LEU A 24 -15.72 -13.57 -17.60
CA LEU A 24 -15.47 -15.00 -17.40
C LEU A 24 -15.93 -15.86 -18.59
N LYS A 25 -17.05 -15.52 -19.22
CA LYS A 25 -17.55 -16.23 -20.41
C LYS A 25 -16.70 -15.95 -21.64
N LYS A 26 -16.06 -14.77 -21.71
CA LYS A 26 -15.10 -14.38 -22.76
C LYS A 26 -13.71 -14.99 -22.54
N PHE A 27 -13.30 -15.19 -21.29
CA PHE A 27 -12.04 -15.82 -20.89
C PHE A 27 -12.31 -17.20 -20.26
N LYS A 28 -12.36 -18.25 -21.09
CA LYS A 28 -12.77 -19.63 -20.76
C LYS A 28 -11.92 -20.36 -19.67
N THR A 29 -11.91 -19.93 -18.41
CA THR A 29 -11.22 -20.69 -17.33
C THR A 29 -12.06 -20.76 -16.05
N LYS A 30 -13.08 -21.63 -16.05
CA LYS A 30 -13.89 -21.95 -14.86
C LYS A 30 -13.09 -22.61 -13.73
N SER A 31 -11.94 -23.23 -14.02
CA SER A 31 -11.14 -23.99 -13.05
C SER A 31 -10.27 -23.12 -12.15
N SER A 32 -9.72 -22.02 -12.66
CA SER A 32 -8.85 -21.14 -11.86
C SER A 32 -9.66 -20.37 -10.81
N TYR A 33 -10.86 -19.89 -11.16
CA TYR A 33 -11.74 -19.16 -10.23
C TYR A 33 -12.06 -19.94 -8.94
N VAL A 34 -12.36 -21.24 -9.03
CA VAL A 34 -12.67 -22.06 -7.85
C VAL A 34 -11.44 -22.19 -6.94
N ILE A 35 -10.25 -22.31 -7.53
CA ILE A 35 -8.98 -22.43 -6.81
C ILE A 35 -8.65 -21.12 -6.10
N ASP A 36 -8.91 -19.98 -6.74
CA ASP A 36 -8.58 -18.67 -6.18
C ASP A 36 -9.61 -18.18 -5.15
N GLU A 37 -10.91 -18.44 -5.35
CA GLU A 37 -11.94 -18.22 -4.31
C GLU A 37 -11.66 -19.08 -3.07
N PHE A 38 -11.18 -20.32 -3.28
CA PHE A 38 -10.74 -21.21 -2.23
C PHE A 38 -9.47 -20.69 -1.53
N LEU A 39 -8.45 -20.26 -2.27
CA LEU A 39 -7.24 -19.62 -1.72
C LEU A 39 -7.59 -18.42 -0.83
N ILE A 40 -8.57 -17.59 -1.22
CA ILE A 40 -9.01 -16.46 -0.39
C ILE A 40 -9.77 -16.93 0.83
N LYS A 41 -10.69 -17.89 0.70
CA LYS A 41 -11.50 -18.36 1.84
C LYS A 41 -10.68 -19.12 2.87
N GLU A 42 -9.71 -19.92 2.43
CA GLU A 42 -8.84 -20.68 3.32
C GLU A 42 -7.74 -19.82 3.96
N ASN A 43 -7.24 -18.81 3.24
CA ASN A 43 -6.12 -17.99 3.72
C ASN A 43 -6.53 -16.61 4.22
N LYS A 44 -7.84 -16.39 4.36
CA LYS A 44 -8.39 -15.22 5.04
C LYS A 44 -8.62 -15.56 6.50
N GLU A 45 -7.88 -14.89 7.35
CA GLU A 45 -8.10 -14.95 8.78
C GLU A 45 -9.32 -14.10 9.17
N SER A 46 -9.94 -14.44 10.30
CA SER A 46 -11.10 -13.71 10.86
C SER A 46 -10.82 -12.23 11.16
N ASN A 47 -9.54 -11.83 11.25
CA ASN A 47 -9.10 -10.46 11.48
C ASN A 47 -9.03 -9.59 10.20
N GLY A 48 -9.35 -10.14 9.02
CA GLY A 48 -9.25 -9.43 7.73
C GLY A 48 -7.85 -9.47 7.09
N THR A 49 -7.00 -10.40 7.50
CA THR A 49 -5.70 -10.68 6.87
C THR A 49 -5.87 -11.68 5.73
N LEU A 50 -5.34 -11.34 4.56
CA LEU A 50 -5.15 -12.27 3.44
C LEU A 50 -3.66 -12.60 3.32
N THR A 51 -3.31 -13.88 3.37
CA THR A 51 -1.93 -14.33 3.17
C THR A 51 -1.79 -15.11 1.87
N ILE A 52 -0.79 -14.74 1.07
CA ILE A 52 -0.44 -15.35 -0.22
C ILE A 52 0.97 -15.94 -0.07
N TYR A 53 1.09 -17.26 -0.15
CA TYR A 53 2.35 -18.00 0.00
C TYR A 53 2.72 -18.84 -1.23
N GLU A 54 1.91 -18.79 -2.29
CA GLU A 54 2.12 -19.51 -3.54
C GLU A 54 1.96 -18.57 -4.73
N ASP A 55 2.62 -18.90 -5.84
CA ASP A 55 2.48 -18.17 -7.10
C ASP A 55 1.03 -18.20 -7.58
N VAL A 56 0.47 -17.01 -7.79
CA VAL A 56 -0.95 -16.88 -8.18
C VAL A 56 -1.07 -16.67 -9.69
N ASN A 57 -2.06 -17.28 -10.34
CA ASN A 57 -2.35 -16.92 -11.71
C ASN A 57 -2.78 -15.44 -11.79
N ILE A 58 -2.05 -14.59 -12.52
CA ILE A 58 -2.30 -13.14 -12.53
C ILE A 58 -3.69 -12.74 -13.04
N VAL A 59 -4.25 -13.51 -13.98
CA VAL A 59 -5.60 -13.23 -14.49
C VAL A 59 -6.61 -13.46 -13.37
N SER A 60 -6.49 -14.57 -12.65
CA SER A 60 -7.31 -14.84 -11.47
C SER A 60 -7.08 -13.85 -10.33
N PHE A 61 -5.83 -13.51 -10.02
CA PHE A 61 -5.51 -12.54 -8.97
C PHE A 61 -6.12 -11.17 -9.28
N SER A 62 -6.07 -10.75 -10.55
CA SER A 62 -6.75 -9.52 -10.99
C SER A 62 -8.26 -9.59 -10.77
N TYR A 63 -8.90 -10.74 -10.99
CA TYR A 63 -10.32 -10.94 -10.67
C TYR A 63 -10.61 -10.92 -9.17
N LEU A 64 -9.71 -11.48 -8.35
CA LEU A 64 -9.78 -11.36 -6.90
C LEU A 64 -9.77 -9.88 -6.48
N ILE A 65 -8.82 -9.09 -6.99
CA ILE A 65 -8.77 -7.67 -6.71
C ILE A 65 -10.06 -6.96 -7.11
N LEU A 66 -10.62 -7.28 -8.27
CA LEU A 66 -11.93 -6.74 -8.70
C LEU A 66 -13.06 -7.14 -7.75
N SER A 67 -13.03 -8.37 -7.21
CA SER A 67 -13.99 -8.80 -6.21
C SER A 67 -13.83 -8.03 -4.89
N MET A 68 -12.61 -7.73 -4.44
CA MET A 68 -12.34 -6.91 -3.24
C MET A 68 -12.83 -5.46 -3.39
N ILE A 69 -12.83 -4.93 -4.62
CA ILE A 69 -13.32 -3.57 -4.93
C ILE A 69 -14.85 -3.46 -4.77
N ASP A 70 -15.61 -4.50 -5.10
CA ASP A 70 -17.06 -4.40 -5.34
C ASP A 70 -17.92 -4.91 -4.19
N SER A 71 -17.43 -5.88 -3.40
CA SER A 71 -18.33 -6.91 -2.88
C SER A 71 -18.76 -6.82 -1.41
N ASN A 72 -18.36 -5.82 -0.62
CA ASN A 72 -18.52 -5.87 0.85
C ASN A 72 -18.00 -7.19 1.47
N TYR A 73 -17.18 -7.99 0.77
CA TYR A 73 -16.51 -9.17 1.33
C TYR A 73 -15.75 -8.73 2.59
N ASP A 74 -15.72 -9.56 3.65
CA ASP A 74 -15.23 -9.10 4.97
C ASP A 74 -13.91 -8.35 4.82
N VAL A 75 -13.88 -7.16 5.40
CA VAL A 75 -12.95 -6.08 5.07
C VAL A 75 -11.50 -6.58 5.15
N ILE A 76 -10.92 -6.94 4.01
CA ILE A 76 -9.49 -7.24 3.94
C ILE A 76 -8.78 -5.92 4.18
N ASN A 77 -8.07 -5.86 5.29
CA ASN A 77 -7.31 -4.70 5.72
C ASN A 77 -5.80 -4.97 5.74
N LYS A 78 -5.39 -6.24 5.63
CA LYS A 78 -3.99 -6.65 5.66
C LYS A 78 -3.73 -7.69 4.59
N ILE A 79 -2.61 -7.51 3.88
CA ILE A 79 -2.15 -8.44 2.85
C ILE A 79 -0.71 -8.82 3.12
N ASN A 80 -0.45 -10.11 3.18
CA ASN A 80 0.89 -10.68 3.29
C ASN A 80 1.21 -11.42 1.98
N ILE A 81 2.35 -11.13 1.37
CA ILE A 81 2.89 -11.84 0.21
C ILE A 81 4.24 -12.42 0.65
N LEU A 82 4.31 -13.74 0.75
CA LEU A 82 5.40 -14.46 1.39
C LEU A 82 5.99 -15.48 0.42
N ASN A 83 7.29 -15.40 0.12
CA ASN A 83 8.01 -16.39 -0.69
C ASN A 83 7.48 -16.60 -2.13
N VAL A 84 6.90 -15.56 -2.75
CA VAL A 84 6.25 -15.65 -4.07
C VAL A 84 7.20 -15.22 -5.20
N GLN A 85 7.24 -15.95 -6.31
CA GLN A 85 8.10 -15.67 -7.48
C GLN A 85 7.49 -14.65 -8.45
N ASN A 86 6.17 -14.55 -8.51
CA ASN A 86 5.47 -13.59 -9.36
C ASN A 86 4.93 -12.35 -8.62
N ALA A 87 5.58 -11.97 -7.52
CA ALA A 87 5.14 -10.87 -6.66
C ALA A 87 5.03 -9.52 -7.38
N ASN A 88 5.83 -9.24 -8.41
CA ASN A 88 5.71 -8.02 -9.23
C ASN A 88 4.31 -7.87 -9.87
N ASP A 89 3.75 -8.98 -10.39
CA ASP A 89 2.42 -8.98 -11.00
C ASP A 89 1.32 -8.78 -9.96
N ILE A 90 1.49 -9.40 -8.78
CA ILE A 90 0.61 -9.23 -7.62
C ILE A 90 0.62 -7.76 -7.15
N ILE A 91 1.81 -7.16 -6.99
CA ILE A 91 1.98 -5.74 -6.63
C ILE A 91 1.27 -4.85 -7.65
N LYS A 92 1.45 -5.11 -8.94
CA LYS A 92 0.79 -4.32 -10.00
C LYS A 92 -0.73 -4.37 -9.90
N ALA A 93 -1.30 -5.55 -9.65
CA ALA A 93 -2.74 -5.70 -9.43
C ALA A 93 -3.22 -5.06 -8.12
N LEU A 94 -2.42 -5.09 -7.06
CA LEU A 94 -2.70 -4.37 -5.81
C LEU A 94 -2.64 -2.85 -5.99
N CYS A 95 -1.68 -2.34 -6.73
CA CYS A 95 -1.59 -0.91 -7.06
C CYS A 95 -2.83 -0.45 -7.81
N PHE A 96 -3.32 -1.26 -8.74
CA PHE A 96 -4.58 -0.99 -9.43
C PHE A 96 -5.77 -0.86 -8.46
N TYR A 97 -5.81 -1.66 -7.38
CA TYR A 97 -6.80 -1.50 -6.32
C TYR A 97 -6.60 -0.22 -5.50
N MET A 98 -5.36 0.03 -5.09
CA MET A 98 -4.96 1.18 -4.28
C MET A 98 -5.21 2.52 -4.99
N ASP A 99 -5.16 2.55 -6.33
CA ASP A 99 -5.42 3.73 -7.16
C ASP A 99 -6.93 3.97 -7.42
N ASN A 100 -7.80 3.04 -6.98
CA ASN A 100 -9.25 3.10 -7.14
C ASN A 100 -9.72 3.40 -8.57
N VAL A 101 -9.16 2.68 -9.54
CA VAL A 101 -9.60 2.82 -10.94
C VAL A 101 -10.98 2.19 -11.10
N GLN A 102 -12.01 3.01 -11.33
CA GLN A 102 -13.36 2.48 -11.55
C GLN A 102 -13.40 1.58 -12.79
N ILE A 103 -13.93 0.36 -12.61
CA ILE A 103 -14.11 -0.63 -13.68
C ILE A 103 -14.94 -0.05 -14.83
N SER A 104 -15.96 0.75 -14.50
CA SER A 104 -16.81 1.47 -15.47
C SER A 104 -16.00 2.37 -16.40
N ASP A 105 -14.96 3.04 -15.91
CA ASP A 105 -14.12 3.94 -16.71
C ASP A 105 -13.14 3.20 -17.61
N ILE A 106 -12.72 1.99 -17.23
CA ILE A 106 -11.92 1.10 -18.09
C ILE A 106 -12.77 0.51 -19.21
N LEU A 107 -14.01 0.11 -18.89
CA LEU A 107 -14.94 -0.44 -19.88
C LEU A 107 -15.30 0.61 -20.93
N LYS A 108 -15.52 1.87 -20.54
CA LYS A 108 -15.75 3.00 -21.47
C LYS A 108 -14.60 3.20 -22.46
N LYS A 109 -13.33 3.08 -22.01
CA LYS A 109 -12.15 3.22 -22.87
C LYS A 109 -12.00 2.09 -23.89
N ASN A 110 -12.49 0.89 -23.55
CA ASN A 110 -12.41 -0.30 -24.39
C ASN A 110 -13.63 -0.51 -25.31
N THR A 111 -14.69 0.28 -25.15
CA THR A 111 -15.83 0.35 -26.07
C THR A 111 -15.74 1.57 -26.98
N LYS A 112 -14.81 1.60 -27.94
CA LYS A 112 -14.99 2.51 -29.10
C LYS A 112 -16.14 1.96 -29.96
N PRO A 113 -17.14 2.77 -30.36
CA PRO A 113 -18.28 2.25 -31.09
C PRO A 113 -17.85 1.79 -32.47
N ILE A 114 -18.11 0.51 -32.78
CA ILE A 114 -18.12 -0.01 -34.14
C ILE A 114 -19.18 0.79 -34.89
N ARG A 115 -18.76 1.69 -35.79
CA ARG A 115 -19.66 2.41 -36.70
C ARG A 115 -20.50 1.38 -37.45
N LYS A 116 -21.76 1.20 -37.06
CA LYS A 116 -22.76 0.60 -37.93
C LYS A 116 -23.05 1.64 -39.01
N LYS A 117 -22.81 1.27 -40.27
CA LYS A 117 -23.27 2.03 -41.44
C LYS A 117 -24.80 1.98 -41.42
N ASP A 118 -25.43 3.09 -41.08
CA ASP A 118 -26.87 3.22 -41.22
C ASP A 118 -27.23 3.34 -42.70
N THR A 119 -27.95 2.33 -43.18
CA THR A 119 -28.68 2.36 -44.45
C THR A 119 -29.90 3.25 -44.31
N ASN A 120 -30.01 4.23 -45.22
CA ASN A 120 -31.14 5.12 -45.45
C ASN A 120 -32.51 4.44 -45.32
N ILE A 121 -33.44 5.03 -44.55
CA ILE A 121 -34.84 5.21 -44.97
C ILE A 121 -35.32 6.60 -44.52
N GLN A 122 -35.64 7.43 -45.52
CA GLN A 122 -36.31 8.72 -45.41
C GLN A 122 -37.77 8.55 -44.96
N LYS A 123 -38.28 9.51 -44.18
CA LYS A 123 -39.60 10.12 -44.43
C LYS A 123 -39.71 11.51 -43.78
N ASN A 124 -40.10 12.45 -44.61
CA ASN A 124 -40.21 13.89 -44.39
C ASN A 124 -41.42 14.28 -43.53
N ASN A 125 -41.34 15.40 -42.79
CA ASN A 125 -42.03 16.66 -43.13
C ASN A 125 -41.93 17.74 -42.01
N LYS A 126 -41.35 18.90 -42.38
CA LYS A 126 -41.80 20.32 -42.20
C LYS A 126 -42.71 20.66 -40.97
N THR A 127 -42.53 21.71 -40.16
CA THR A 127 -42.28 23.15 -40.45
C THR A 127 -41.99 24.00 -39.17
N SER A 128 -41.23 25.10 -39.37
CA SER A 128 -41.36 26.48 -38.80
C SER A 128 -40.98 26.87 -37.35
N LEU A 129 -39.90 27.66 -37.30
CA LEU A 129 -39.46 28.76 -36.41
C LEU A 129 -40.51 29.50 -35.53
N LYS A 130 -40.13 29.80 -34.26
CA LYS A 130 -39.97 31.18 -33.73
C LYS A 130 -39.37 31.22 -32.31
N LYS A 131 -38.41 32.14 -32.11
CA LYS A 131 -37.82 32.56 -30.83
C LYS A 131 -38.77 33.49 -30.06
N LYS A 132 -38.81 33.39 -28.73
CA LYS A 132 -38.86 34.56 -27.82
C LYS A 132 -38.43 34.17 -26.39
N GLU A 133 -37.42 34.87 -25.90
CA GLU A 133 -36.98 34.91 -24.51
C GLU A 133 -37.93 35.80 -23.69
N THR A 134 -38.29 35.39 -22.46
CA THR A 134 -38.07 36.11 -21.18
C THR A 134 -38.71 35.34 -19.99
N LYS A 135 -37.94 35.20 -18.90
CA LYS A 135 -38.16 34.46 -17.62
C LYS A 135 -39.13 35.19 -16.65
N PRO A 136 -39.39 34.76 -15.38
CA PRO A 136 -39.25 33.45 -14.69
C PRO A 136 -40.52 33.05 -13.87
N ASN A 137 -40.68 31.77 -13.52
CA ASN A 137 -40.79 31.25 -12.14
C ASN A 137 -41.54 29.92 -12.02
N ASN A 138 -40.87 29.02 -11.29
CA ASN A 138 -41.41 28.09 -10.31
C ASN A 138 -42.36 27.00 -10.81
N ASN A 139 -41.77 25.85 -11.15
CA ASN A 139 -41.92 24.61 -10.39
C ASN A 139 -41.52 23.43 -11.29
N ALA A 140 -40.23 23.10 -11.28
CA ALA A 140 -39.78 21.77 -11.67
C ALA A 140 -38.83 21.32 -10.59
N GLN A 141 -39.28 20.32 -9.83
CA GLN A 141 -38.45 19.53 -8.95
C GLN A 141 -37.31 18.96 -9.79
N GLU A 142 -36.16 19.62 -9.75
CA GLU A 142 -34.89 18.95 -10.01
C GLU A 142 -34.71 17.96 -8.87
N GLU A 143 -35.12 16.72 -9.11
CA GLU A 143 -34.57 15.55 -8.44
C GLU A 143 -33.05 15.66 -8.55
N LYS A 144 -32.44 16.24 -7.51
CA LYS A 144 -31.04 15.99 -7.18
C LYS A 144 -30.93 14.48 -6.98
N ASN A 145 -30.55 13.78 -8.05
CA ASN A 145 -29.88 12.50 -7.94
C ASN A 145 -28.58 12.74 -7.18
N ASN A 146 -28.72 12.81 -5.85
CA ASN A 146 -27.67 12.46 -4.92
C ASN A 146 -27.47 10.95 -5.01
N ASP A 147 -26.99 10.49 -6.18
CA ASP A 147 -26.16 9.30 -6.20
C ASP A 147 -24.92 9.69 -5.41
N ILE A 148 -24.98 9.46 -4.11
CA ILE A 148 -23.81 9.33 -3.27
C ILE A 148 -23.02 8.21 -3.92
N ILE A 149 -22.11 8.57 -4.83
CA ILE A 149 -21.06 7.69 -5.29
C ILE A 149 -20.35 7.33 -3.98
N LYS A 150 -20.67 6.16 -3.42
CA LYS A 150 -19.84 5.52 -2.41
C LYS A 150 -18.46 5.46 -3.06
N LYS A 151 -17.59 6.41 -2.70
CA LYS A 151 -16.18 6.34 -3.08
C LYS A 151 -15.69 5.08 -2.38
N ASN A 152 -15.59 3.98 -3.09
CA ASN A 152 -14.97 2.77 -2.56
C ASN A 152 -13.53 3.15 -2.21
N THR A 153 -13.27 3.39 -0.93
CA THR A 153 -11.92 3.62 -0.41
C THR A 153 -11.19 2.29 -0.38
N CYS A 154 -9.90 2.29 -0.70
CA CYS A 154 -9.09 1.10 -0.49
C CYS A 154 -9.04 0.82 1.02
N ASN A 155 -9.44 -0.40 1.42
CA ASN A 155 -9.50 -0.79 2.82
C ASN A 155 -8.16 -1.34 3.35
N ILE A 156 -7.16 -1.51 2.49
CA ILE A 156 -5.84 -2.04 2.88
C ILE A 156 -5.13 -1.02 3.75
N LYS A 157 -4.80 -1.46 4.96
CA LYS A 157 -4.03 -0.76 6.00
C LYS A 157 -2.65 -1.35 6.21
N SER A 158 -2.40 -2.59 5.81
CA SER A 158 -1.08 -3.23 5.94
C SER A 158 -0.75 -4.05 4.70
N LEU A 159 0.46 -3.84 4.19
CA LEU A 159 1.04 -4.62 3.09
C LEU A 159 2.42 -5.11 3.53
N ASN A 160 2.58 -6.43 3.58
CA ASN A 160 3.84 -7.07 3.94
C ASN A 160 4.33 -7.91 2.77
N LEU A 161 5.52 -7.58 2.28
CA LEU A 161 6.22 -8.26 1.19
C LEU A 161 7.45 -8.92 1.81
N PHE A 162 7.48 -10.25 1.86
CA PHE A 162 8.55 -10.99 2.51
C PHE A 162 9.18 -12.00 1.55
N ASN A 163 10.50 -11.93 1.41
CA ASN A 163 11.31 -12.92 0.68
C ASN A 163 10.72 -13.32 -0.68
N SER A 164 10.16 -12.34 -1.40
CA SER A 164 9.47 -12.56 -2.67
C SER A 164 10.25 -11.93 -3.81
N ASN A 165 10.14 -12.48 -5.01
CA ASN A 165 10.85 -11.98 -6.18
C ASN A 165 10.22 -10.67 -6.68
N ILE A 166 10.79 -9.56 -6.23
CA ILE A 166 10.36 -8.19 -6.55
C ILE A 166 11.56 -7.48 -7.16
N ASP A 167 11.36 -6.94 -8.36
CA ASP A 167 12.38 -6.15 -9.04
C ASP A 167 12.10 -4.65 -8.85
N ILE A 168 12.97 -3.82 -9.41
CA ILE A 168 12.80 -2.36 -9.36
C ILE A 168 11.48 -1.89 -9.98
N ASN A 169 10.92 -2.62 -10.97
CA ASN A 169 9.66 -2.24 -11.58
C ASN A 169 8.50 -2.40 -10.59
N GLY A 170 8.48 -3.49 -9.81
CA GLY A 170 7.53 -3.69 -8.72
C GLY A 170 7.57 -2.54 -7.71
N ILE A 171 8.76 -2.14 -7.28
CA ILE A 171 8.96 -1.01 -6.36
C ILE A 171 8.50 0.31 -6.97
N ILE A 172 8.78 0.57 -8.25
CA ILE A 172 8.33 1.77 -8.97
C ILE A 172 6.80 1.82 -9.03
N PHE A 173 6.13 0.69 -9.33
CA PHE A 173 4.67 0.64 -9.37
C PHE A 173 4.06 0.95 -8.00
N LEU A 174 4.59 0.32 -6.94
CA LEU A 174 4.16 0.57 -5.57
C LEU A 174 4.36 2.04 -5.19
N SER A 175 5.55 2.58 -5.45
CA SER A 175 5.88 3.97 -5.13
C SER A 175 4.95 4.96 -5.84
N LYS A 176 4.63 4.73 -7.11
CA LYS A 176 3.67 5.57 -7.86
C LYS A 176 2.27 5.58 -7.22
N SER A 177 1.77 4.40 -6.85
CA SER A 177 0.46 4.26 -6.22
C SER A 177 0.41 4.95 -4.85
N LEU A 178 1.50 4.84 -4.07
CA LEU A 178 1.61 5.50 -2.78
C LEU A 178 1.78 7.01 -2.90
N TYR A 179 2.52 7.51 -3.89
CA TYR A 179 2.74 8.95 -4.09
C TYR A 179 1.43 9.75 -4.22
N ASP A 180 0.46 9.22 -4.98
CA ASP A 180 -0.82 9.89 -5.20
C ASP A 180 -1.70 9.97 -3.93
N ASN A 181 -1.51 9.03 -2.97
CA ASN A 181 -2.07 8.93 -1.61
C ASN A 181 -3.57 9.29 -1.39
N LYS A 182 -4.34 9.45 -2.46
CA LYS A 182 -5.72 9.93 -2.46
C LYS A 182 -6.72 8.88 -2.03
N TYR A 183 -6.42 7.62 -2.33
CA TYR A 183 -7.33 6.49 -2.16
C TYR A 183 -6.79 5.44 -1.19
N SER A 184 -5.53 5.04 -1.37
CA SER A 184 -4.83 4.21 -0.39
C SER A 184 -4.56 4.99 0.89
N LYS A 185 -4.82 4.34 2.02
CA LYS A 185 -4.54 4.86 3.38
C LYS A 185 -3.79 3.82 4.17
N LEU A 186 -2.69 3.34 3.57
CA LEU A 186 -1.80 2.34 4.13
C LEU A 186 -1.19 2.87 5.44
N GLU A 187 -1.19 2.07 6.48
CA GLU A 187 -0.61 2.43 7.78
C GLU A 187 0.67 1.65 8.04
N ASN A 188 0.86 0.50 7.40
CA ASN A 188 1.99 -0.39 7.62
C ASN A 188 2.51 -0.90 6.29
N LEU A 189 3.81 -0.72 6.04
CA LEU A 189 4.51 -1.25 4.88
C LEU A 189 5.75 -2.03 5.35
N SER A 190 5.83 -3.30 4.97
CA SER A 190 7.02 -4.13 5.15
C SER A 190 7.48 -4.62 3.78
N ILE A 191 8.75 -4.40 3.47
CA ILE A 191 9.44 -4.93 2.30
C ILE A 191 10.73 -5.56 2.83
N ASP A 192 10.63 -6.82 3.22
CA ASP A 192 11.59 -7.51 4.07
C ASP A 192 12.21 -8.71 3.33
N CYS A 193 13.49 -8.98 3.60
CA CYS A 193 14.26 -10.06 2.97
C CYS A 193 14.23 -9.97 1.43
N ILE A 194 14.17 -8.76 0.88
CA ILE A 194 14.17 -8.49 -0.56
C ILE A 194 15.38 -7.61 -0.86
N SER A 195 16.33 -8.10 -1.64
CA SER A 195 17.51 -7.32 -1.99
C SER A 195 17.10 -6.08 -2.80
N MET A 196 17.34 -4.90 -2.25
CA MET A 196 17.06 -3.62 -2.87
C MET A 196 18.36 -2.85 -3.10
N ASP A 197 18.45 -2.15 -4.22
CA ASP A 197 19.51 -1.18 -4.46
C ASP A 197 19.08 0.22 -4.00
N MET A 198 19.99 1.18 -4.17
CA MET A 198 19.75 2.58 -3.81
C MET A 198 18.59 3.20 -4.61
N ASP A 199 18.41 2.82 -5.87
CA ASP A 199 17.33 3.36 -6.71
C ASP A 199 15.95 2.91 -6.22
N CYS A 200 15.81 1.67 -5.74
CA CYS A 200 14.57 1.21 -5.10
C CYS A 200 14.17 2.10 -3.91
N ILE A 201 15.12 2.38 -3.00
CA ILE A 201 14.85 3.23 -1.83
C ILE A 201 14.57 4.67 -2.22
N LYS A 202 15.24 5.19 -3.26
CA LYS A 202 14.96 6.52 -3.81
C LYS A 202 13.53 6.63 -4.34
N TYR A 203 13.00 5.62 -5.03
CA TYR A 203 11.60 5.64 -5.47
C TYR A 203 10.63 5.59 -4.29
N LEU A 204 10.93 4.73 -3.30
CA LEU A 204 10.13 4.67 -2.07
C LEU A 204 10.13 6.02 -1.36
N SER A 205 11.29 6.68 -1.20
CA SER A 205 11.35 7.97 -0.51
C SER A 205 10.52 9.04 -1.20
N LEU A 206 10.60 9.15 -2.54
CA LEU A 206 9.75 10.08 -3.30
C LEU A 206 8.26 9.92 -3.00
N SER A 207 7.81 8.69 -2.75
CA SER A 207 6.41 8.39 -2.41
C SER A 207 6.07 8.54 -0.93
N LEU A 208 6.97 8.13 -0.03
CA LEU A 208 6.69 7.98 1.39
C LEU A 208 6.94 9.24 2.20
N CYS A 209 7.81 10.15 1.76
CA CYS A 209 8.05 11.41 2.46
C CYS A 209 6.73 12.15 2.74
N ASN A 210 5.84 12.22 1.75
CA ASN A 210 4.56 12.95 1.87
C ASN A 210 3.38 12.05 2.27
N TYR A 211 3.66 10.83 2.74
CA TYR A 211 2.65 9.84 3.04
C TYR A 211 2.29 9.84 4.53
N ASN A 212 1.51 10.84 4.94
CA ASN A 212 1.18 11.13 6.35
C ASN A 212 0.22 10.12 7.01
N ASN A 213 -0.01 8.97 6.38
CA ASN A 213 -0.79 7.87 6.93
C ASN A 213 0.09 6.69 7.37
N LEU A 214 1.35 6.62 6.92
CA LEU A 214 2.24 5.50 7.23
C LEU A 214 2.74 5.60 8.67
N LYS A 215 2.42 4.60 9.48
CA LYS A 215 2.83 4.48 10.88
C LYS A 215 4.03 3.57 11.04
N THR A 216 4.15 2.52 10.22
CA THR A 216 5.27 1.57 10.30
C THR A 216 5.91 1.33 8.95
N LEU A 217 7.23 1.33 8.94
CA LEU A 217 8.05 0.97 7.78
C LEU A 217 9.08 -0.07 8.21
N SER A 218 9.09 -1.21 7.52
CA SER A 218 10.11 -2.25 7.67
C SER A 218 10.83 -2.49 6.36
N LEU A 219 12.16 -2.49 6.42
CA LEU A 219 13.10 -2.77 5.35
C LEU A 219 14.19 -3.73 5.85
N GLN A 220 13.81 -4.76 6.61
CA GLN A 220 14.79 -5.65 7.25
C GLN A 220 15.42 -6.61 6.24
N TYR A 221 16.71 -6.89 6.40
CA TYR A 221 17.46 -7.84 5.55
C TYR A 221 17.35 -7.55 4.04
N CYS A 222 17.37 -6.27 3.67
CA CYS A 222 17.19 -5.83 2.28
C CYS A 222 18.49 -5.50 1.55
N ASN A 223 19.63 -5.88 2.13
CA ASN A 223 20.98 -5.64 1.58
C ASN A 223 21.29 -4.15 1.37
N LEU A 224 20.66 -3.26 2.16
CA LEU A 224 20.87 -1.82 2.08
C LEU A 224 22.22 -1.41 2.66
N ASN A 225 22.77 -0.30 2.16
CA ASN A 225 24.05 0.26 2.61
C ASN A 225 23.95 1.80 2.74
N ASP A 226 25.05 2.46 3.07
CA ASP A 226 25.10 3.91 3.31
C ASP A 226 24.58 4.77 2.16
N ASP A 227 24.60 4.30 0.90
CA ASP A 227 24.08 5.06 -0.24
C ASP A 227 22.56 5.29 -0.15
N SER A 228 21.87 4.42 0.58
CA SER A 228 20.42 4.50 0.81
C SER A 228 20.02 5.37 2.02
N ILE A 229 20.96 5.67 2.92
CA ILE A 229 20.68 6.38 4.20
C ILE A 229 20.02 7.73 3.96
N LYS A 230 20.49 8.52 2.99
CA LYS A 230 19.90 9.84 2.70
C LYS A 230 18.41 9.74 2.36
N TYR A 231 17.99 8.68 1.68
CA TYR A 231 16.58 8.47 1.30
C TYR A 231 15.74 7.96 2.46
N ILE A 232 16.34 7.16 3.35
CA ILE A 232 15.69 6.77 4.61
C ILE A 232 15.51 8.00 5.50
N ILE A 233 16.53 8.86 5.61
CA ILE A 233 16.45 10.14 6.31
C ILE A 233 15.31 10.98 5.73
N ASP A 234 15.22 11.13 4.39
CA ASP A 234 14.14 11.89 3.75
C ASP A 234 12.75 11.40 4.19
N ILE A 235 12.54 10.08 4.26
CA ILE A 235 11.26 9.48 4.73
C ILE A 235 10.99 9.83 6.19
N VAL A 236 12.02 9.76 7.04
CA VAL A 236 11.90 9.98 8.48
C VAL A 236 11.64 11.46 8.78
N ILE A 237 12.40 12.39 8.20
CA ILE A 237 12.38 13.80 8.62
C ILE A 237 11.34 14.66 7.91
N TYR A 238 10.57 14.10 6.98
CA TYR A 238 9.61 14.90 6.22
C TYR A 238 8.55 15.55 7.11
N LEU A 239 8.17 16.79 6.77
CA LEU A 239 7.19 17.58 7.51
C LEU A 239 5.84 16.86 7.56
N ASN A 240 5.33 16.58 8.77
CA ASN A 240 4.11 15.80 9.05
C ASN A 240 4.23 14.29 8.83
N SER A 241 5.45 13.74 8.84
CA SER A 241 5.65 12.29 8.92
C SER A 241 4.85 11.73 10.10
N SER A 242 4.04 10.70 9.83
CA SER A 242 3.29 9.93 10.84
C SER A 242 4.03 8.67 11.29
N LEU A 243 5.29 8.50 10.85
CA LEU A 243 6.05 7.28 11.05
C LEU A 243 6.38 7.09 12.52
N TYR A 244 5.71 6.12 13.14
CA TYR A 244 5.85 5.75 14.54
C TYR A 244 6.93 4.69 14.75
N SER A 245 7.11 3.77 13.81
CA SER A 245 8.10 2.70 13.89
C SER A 245 8.89 2.54 12.60
N LEU A 246 10.22 2.49 12.74
CA LEU A 246 11.16 2.20 11.67
C LEU A 246 11.95 0.92 12.02
N ASN A 247 11.90 -0.07 11.13
CA ASN A 247 12.73 -1.27 11.22
C ASN A 247 13.66 -1.35 10.01
N ILE A 248 14.96 -1.27 10.27
CA ILE A 248 16.04 -1.39 9.28
C ILE A 248 17.06 -2.46 9.70
N CYS A 249 16.60 -3.42 10.49
CA CYS A 249 17.39 -4.54 11.00
C CYS A 249 18.06 -5.35 9.87
N GLY A 250 19.27 -5.86 10.10
CA GLY A 250 19.88 -6.84 9.20
C GLY A 250 20.39 -6.28 7.87
N ASN A 251 20.71 -4.99 7.78
CA ASN A 251 21.31 -4.39 6.59
C ASN A 251 22.83 -4.21 6.74
N LYS A 252 23.47 -3.52 5.80
CA LYS A 252 24.93 -3.32 5.71
C LYS A 252 25.30 -1.85 5.90
N PHE A 253 24.62 -1.17 6.82
CA PHE A 253 24.96 0.20 7.17
C PHE A 253 26.25 0.25 7.97
N THR A 254 27.13 1.20 7.63
CA THR A 254 28.32 1.46 8.42
C THR A 254 28.00 2.38 9.59
N GLU A 255 28.94 2.50 10.53
CA GLU A 255 28.84 3.45 11.63
C GLU A 255 28.57 4.89 11.14
N LYS A 256 29.17 5.30 10.03
CA LYS A 256 28.96 6.64 9.46
C LYS A 256 27.51 6.85 8.98
N GLY A 257 26.97 5.87 8.26
CA GLY A 257 25.58 5.91 7.79
C GLY A 257 24.59 5.92 8.95
N MET A 258 24.82 5.05 9.94
CA MET A 258 23.99 4.98 11.14
C MET A 258 24.06 6.25 12.00
N CYS A 259 25.24 6.85 12.12
CA CYS A 259 25.41 8.13 12.82
C CYS A 259 24.57 9.23 12.16
N ALA A 260 24.67 9.38 10.83
CA ALA A 260 23.88 10.36 10.08
C ALA A 260 22.36 10.14 10.25
N LEU A 261 21.90 8.88 10.24
CA LEU A 261 20.50 8.56 10.46
C LEU A 261 20.05 8.91 11.89
N PHE A 262 20.83 8.55 12.90
CA PHE A 262 20.49 8.83 14.30
C PHE A 262 20.47 10.34 14.60
N GLU A 263 21.42 11.12 14.06
CA GLU A 263 21.40 12.57 14.20
C GLU A 263 20.12 13.19 13.61
N SER A 264 19.59 12.61 12.54
CA SER A 264 18.37 13.08 11.88
C SER A 264 17.09 12.87 12.71
N PHE A 265 17.09 11.92 13.66
CA PHE A 265 15.92 11.60 14.47
C PHE A 265 15.43 12.75 15.33
N SER A 266 16.32 13.67 15.71
CA SER A 266 15.97 14.91 16.42
C SER A 266 15.02 15.83 15.63
N LEU A 267 14.93 15.65 14.31
CA LEU A 267 14.06 16.42 13.43
C LEU A 267 12.67 15.79 13.26
N ASN A 268 12.49 14.54 13.70
CA ASN A 268 11.22 13.85 13.62
C ASN A 268 10.46 13.95 14.96
N SER A 269 9.16 14.21 14.89
CA SER A 269 8.28 14.38 16.07
C SER A 269 7.22 13.27 16.22
N SER A 270 7.29 12.17 15.47
CA SER A 270 6.33 11.06 15.49
C SER A 270 6.95 9.69 15.81
N LEU A 271 8.25 9.53 15.56
CA LEU A 271 9.01 8.29 15.67
C LEU A 271 9.18 7.91 17.14
N ASN A 272 8.83 6.67 17.46
CA ASN A 272 8.83 6.14 18.80
C ASN A 272 9.66 4.86 18.94
N ILE A 273 9.68 4.04 17.90
CA ILE A 273 10.35 2.74 17.89
C ILE A 273 11.34 2.68 16.72
N VAL A 274 12.61 2.40 17.03
CA VAL A 274 13.66 2.19 16.03
C VAL A 274 14.33 0.85 16.26
N ASP A 275 14.32 0.01 15.23
CA ASP A 275 15.11 -1.22 15.20
C ASP A 275 16.24 -1.10 14.16
N ALA A 276 17.47 -1.00 14.65
CA ALA A 276 18.70 -0.98 13.86
C ALA A 276 19.62 -2.17 14.21
N SER A 277 19.02 -3.26 14.70
CA SER A 277 19.74 -4.48 15.09
C SER A 277 20.42 -5.15 13.90
N TYR A 278 21.43 -5.97 14.16
CA TYR A 278 22.08 -6.85 13.17
C TYR A 278 22.63 -6.13 11.92
N ASN A 279 23.01 -4.86 12.03
CA ASN A 279 23.67 -4.12 10.95
C ASN A 279 25.20 -4.31 10.95
N MET A 280 25.73 -5.06 11.92
CA MET A 280 27.13 -5.46 12.03
C MET A 280 28.13 -4.29 12.09
N PHE A 281 27.68 -3.09 12.49
CA PHE A 281 28.57 -1.94 12.69
C PHE A 281 29.08 -1.85 14.12
N ILE A 282 30.22 -1.17 14.31
CA ILE A 282 30.79 -0.89 15.62
C ILE A 282 30.29 0.48 16.08
N LEU A 283 29.69 0.56 17.27
CA LEU A 283 29.23 1.76 17.94
C LEU A 283 30.45 2.55 18.45
N LYS A 284 31.13 3.25 17.54
CA LYS A 284 32.27 4.13 17.85
C LYS A 284 31.81 5.43 18.52
N ASP A 285 32.77 6.20 19.03
CA ASP A 285 32.54 7.48 19.70
C ASP A 285 31.55 8.40 18.95
N SER A 286 31.70 8.57 17.63
CA SER A 286 30.82 9.43 16.82
C SER A 286 29.35 8.99 16.83
N PHE A 287 29.09 7.69 16.75
CA PHE A 287 27.73 7.16 16.87
C PHE A 287 27.21 7.27 18.30
N VAL A 288 28.06 7.00 19.29
CA VAL A 288 27.69 7.14 20.71
C VAL A 288 27.32 8.59 21.04
N ASP A 289 28.03 9.57 20.49
CA ASP A 289 27.69 10.99 20.64
C ASP A 289 26.33 11.32 20.01
N ALA A 290 26.00 10.74 18.84
CA ALA A 290 24.69 10.90 18.21
C ALA A 290 23.56 10.27 19.06
N LEU A 291 23.79 9.06 19.58
CA LEU A 291 22.87 8.37 20.49
C LEU A 291 22.68 9.15 21.80
N HIS A 292 23.76 9.71 22.34
CA HIS A 292 23.75 10.54 23.56
C HIS A 292 22.85 11.76 23.41
N LYS A 293 22.91 12.45 22.25
CA LYS A 293 21.99 13.55 21.94
C LYS A 293 20.53 13.11 21.98
N ILE A 294 20.20 11.91 21.47
CA ILE A 294 18.83 11.37 21.51
C ILE A 294 18.41 11.07 22.96
N ILE A 295 19.28 10.42 23.75
CA ILE A 295 19.02 10.07 25.15
C ILE A 295 18.69 11.32 25.99
N GLN A 296 19.46 12.41 25.82
CA GLN A 296 19.31 13.64 26.60
C GLN A 296 18.23 14.59 26.09
N SER A 297 17.74 14.37 24.86
CA SER A 297 16.72 15.21 24.25
C SER A 297 15.32 14.72 24.61
N GLU A 298 14.36 15.66 24.69
CA GLU A 298 12.94 15.33 24.83
C GLU A 298 12.39 14.93 23.46
N THR A 299 12.66 13.69 23.08
CA THR A 299 12.15 13.09 21.83
C THR A 299 10.95 12.19 22.12
N ASN A 300 10.21 11.80 21.08
CA ASN A 300 9.18 10.78 21.20
C ASN A 300 9.75 9.35 21.13
N ILE A 301 11.06 9.18 20.91
CA ILE A 301 11.69 7.87 20.80
C ILE A 301 11.77 7.23 22.18
N SER A 302 11.03 6.14 22.34
CA SER A 302 10.99 5.37 23.58
C SER A 302 11.74 4.05 23.49
N ASN A 303 11.82 3.46 22.29
CA ASN A 303 12.40 2.14 22.10
C ASN A 303 13.46 2.18 20.99
N ILE A 304 14.69 1.81 21.33
CA ILE A 304 15.81 1.66 20.38
C ILE A 304 16.39 0.25 20.55
N SER A 305 16.54 -0.48 19.45
CA SER A 305 17.24 -1.77 19.42
C SER A 305 18.50 -1.69 18.56
N LEU A 306 19.63 -2.04 19.19
CA LEU A 306 20.97 -2.12 18.60
C LEU A 306 21.58 -3.52 18.76
N THR A 307 20.78 -4.51 19.14
CA THR A 307 21.20 -5.92 19.31
C THR A 307 21.94 -6.45 18.09
N GLY A 308 22.98 -7.27 18.29
CA GLY A 308 23.72 -7.89 17.17
C GLY A 308 24.58 -6.92 16.34
N ASN A 309 24.85 -5.72 16.87
CA ASN A 309 25.95 -4.86 16.40
C ASN A 309 27.20 -5.10 17.28
N PHE A 310 28.10 -4.14 17.41
CA PHE A 310 29.30 -4.27 18.25
C PHE A 310 29.57 -3.01 19.08
N ILE A 311 29.97 -3.16 20.33
CA ILE A 311 30.35 -2.04 21.21
C ILE A 311 31.53 -2.44 22.08
N ASP A 312 32.44 -1.50 22.35
CA ASP A 312 33.52 -1.67 23.32
C ASP A 312 33.13 -1.19 24.73
N ASP A 313 33.87 -1.63 25.76
CA ASP A 313 33.54 -1.33 27.16
C ASP A 313 33.56 0.17 27.50
N ASN A 314 34.38 0.96 26.78
CA ASN A 314 34.49 2.40 26.99
C ASN A 314 33.22 3.11 26.48
N ASN A 315 32.78 2.77 25.27
CA ASN A 315 31.55 3.29 24.68
C ASN A 315 30.30 2.79 25.42
N LEU A 316 30.31 1.55 25.92
CA LEU A 316 29.25 1.06 26.81
C LEU A 316 29.15 1.90 28.08
N SER A 317 30.29 2.24 28.70
CA SER A 317 30.34 3.10 29.89
C SER A 317 29.77 4.49 29.61
N LYS A 318 30.11 5.10 28.47
CA LYS A 318 29.55 6.40 28.03
C LYS A 318 28.02 6.36 27.86
N ILE A 319 27.49 5.29 27.24
CA ILE A 319 26.03 5.12 27.10
C ILE A 319 25.37 4.99 28.47
N ASN A 320 25.95 4.20 29.38
CA ASN A 320 25.42 4.05 30.74
C ASN A 320 25.41 5.38 31.50
N GLU A 321 26.47 6.19 31.38
CA GLU A 321 26.51 7.53 31.97
C GLU A 321 25.45 8.46 31.37
N ALA A 322 25.27 8.43 30.05
CA ALA A 322 24.24 9.22 29.36
C ALA A 322 22.82 8.88 29.83
N MET A 323 22.54 7.60 30.09
CA MET A 323 21.23 7.12 30.55
C MET A 323 20.80 7.69 31.91
N ASN A 324 21.73 8.18 32.74
CA ASN A 324 21.39 8.91 33.98
C ASN A 324 20.64 10.22 33.72
N PHE A 325 20.75 10.76 32.51
CA PHE A 325 20.08 11.99 32.06
C PHE A 325 18.98 11.72 31.02
N ASN A 326 18.59 10.46 30.87
CA ASN A 326 17.55 10.04 29.94
C ASN A 326 16.22 10.73 30.23
N LYS A 327 15.57 11.22 29.18
CA LYS A 327 14.26 11.89 29.29
C LYS A 327 13.11 11.14 28.64
N SER A 328 13.38 10.22 27.70
CA SER A 328 12.35 9.66 26.82
C SER A 328 12.46 8.15 26.60
N ILE A 329 13.66 7.57 26.65
CA ILE A 329 13.89 6.16 26.28
C ILE A 329 13.44 5.25 27.42
N SER A 330 12.50 4.36 27.11
CA SER A 330 12.01 3.32 28.04
C SER A 330 12.74 2.00 27.84
N ILE A 331 13.13 1.69 26.60
CA ILE A 331 13.82 0.45 26.23
C ILE A 331 14.99 0.78 25.31
N LEU A 332 16.21 0.52 25.77
CA LEU A 332 17.41 0.54 24.94
C LEU A 332 18.00 -0.86 24.96
N LYS A 333 17.98 -1.55 23.82
CA LYS A 333 18.64 -2.85 23.67
C LYS A 333 20.02 -2.68 23.06
N LEU A 334 21.06 -3.09 23.78
CA LEU A 334 22.44 -2.93 23.33
C LEU A 334 22.97 -4.20 22.61
N PRO A 335 24.11 -4.11 21.91
CA PRO A 335 24.64 -5.20 21.10
C PRO A 335 24.80 -6.58 21.77
N ASN A 336 25.06 -6.61 23.08
CA ASN A 336 25.37 -7.81 23.86
C ASN A 336 24.21 -8.30 24.76
N GLU A 337 22.99 -7.82 24.52
CA GLU A 337 21.79 -8.15 25.30
C GLU A 337 20.87 -9.18 24.65
#